data_AF-A0A2T0TFP9-F1
#
_entry.id   AF-A0A2T0TFP9-F1
#
_cell.length_a   1.000
_cell.length_b   1.000
_cell.length_c   1.000
_cell.angle_alpha   90.00
_cell.angle_beta   90.00
_cell.angle_gamma   90.00
#
_symmetry.space_group_name_H-M   'P 1'
#
loop_
_entity.id
_entity.type
_entity.pdbx_description
1 polymer ?
#
loop_
_entity_poly.entity_id
_entity_poly.type
_entity_poly.pdbx_seq_one_letter_code
_entity_poly.pdbx_strand_id
1 'polypeptide(L)'
;MDRNTDADLSFGALTARGLGADYQITAQSGLGMVRNYGGGSPDVDFRTSYDRASQNGGTWPVPRTWHPQVVVVGLGINDFSTPVGPGERWTPESLVSAYEEAYHGFLDHLRARYGADTTIVVSATAAGGTTTFADSARRVVEEHNRRGDGRVHYWYYDDPRLDHLGCDWHPSLADHRVISELLTARLAELPVRW
;
A
#
# COMPACT_ATOMS: atom_id res chain seq x y z
N MET A 1 13.55 -12.65 8.56
CA MET A 1 12.36 -13.53 8.46
C MET A 1 12.27 -14.25 9.78
N ASP A 2 11.33 -13.86 10.64
CA ASP A 2 10.99 -14.71 11.79
C ASP A 2 10.23 -15.96 11.29
N ARG A 3 9.99 -16.94 12.15
CA ARG A 3 9.24 -18.16 11.78
C ARG A 3 7.73 -17.93 11.66
N ASN A 4 7.25 -16.70 11.89
CA ASN A 4 5.83 -16.37 12.00
C ASN A 4 5.32 -15.54 10.80
N THR A 5 6.21 -15.14 9.90
CA THR A 5 5.88 -14.40 8.68
C THR A 5 5.88 -15.33 7.46
N ASP A 6 4.75 -15.39 6.76
CA ASP A 6 4.61 -16.13 5.49
C ASP A 6 3.97 -15.23 4.42
N ALA A 7 4.78 -14.80 3.46
CA ALA A 7 4.33 -13.93 2.38
C ALA A 7 3.36 -14.63 1.41
N ASP A 8 3.45 -15.95 1.28
CA ASP A 8 2.56 -16.73 0.41
C ASP A 8 1.17 -16.88 1.03
N LEU A 9 1.00 -16.58 2.31
CA LEU A 9 -0.30 -16.54 2.99
C LEU A 9 -0.85 -15.11 3.16
N SER A 10 -0.17 -14.11 2.62
CA SER A 10 -0.66 -12.72 2.60
C SER A 10 -1.89 -12.55 1.71
N PHE A 11 -2.70 -11.53 1.98
CA PHE A 11 -3.93 -11.24 1.21
C PHE A 11 -3.63 -11.04 -0.29
N GLY A 12 -2.48 -10.45 -0.63
CA GLY A 12 -2.07 -10.23 -2.02
C GLY A 12 -1.81 -11.55 -2.75
N ALA A 13 -1.04 -12.45 -2.13
CA ALA A 13 -0.77 -13.78 -2.69
C ALA A 13 -2.04 -14.64 -2.77
N LEU A 14 -2.90 -14.59 -1.74
CA LEU A 14 -4.19 -15.29 -1.73
C LEU A 14 -5.10 -14.81 -2.86
N THR A 15 -5.20 -13.49 -3.06
CA THR A 15 -6.02 -12.89 -4.11
C THR A 15 -5.51 -13.28 -5.50
N ALA A 16 -4.20 -13.17 -5.74
CA ALA A 16 -3.59 -13.52 -7.02
C ALA A 16 -3.84 -15.00 -7.37
N ARG A 17 -3.63 -15.92 -6.42
CA ARG A 17 -3.92 -17.34 -6.63
C ARG A 17 -5.40 -17.60 -6.90
N GLY A 18 -6.30 -16.92 -6.20
CA GLY A 18 -7.75 -17.02 -6.44
C GLY A 18 -8.15 -16.58 -7.85
N LEU A 19 -7.40 -15.65 -8.45
CA LEU A 19 -7.59 -15.16 -9.82
C LEU A 19 -6.79 -15.95 -10.87
N GLY A 20 -5.97 -16.91 -10.46
CA GLY A 20 -5.05 -17.61 -11.35
C GLY A 20 -3.95 -16.72 -11.95
N ALA A 21 -3.59 -15.64 -11.25
CA ALA A 21 -2.62 -14.65 -11.70
C ALA A 21 -1.23 -14.87 -11.08
N ASP A 22 -0.19 -14.53 -11.85
CA ASP A 22 1.15 -14.32 -11.31
C ASP A 22 1.16 -13.09 -10.37
N TYR A 23 2.07 -13.07 -9.40
CA TYR A 23 2.18 -11.95 -8.45
C TYR A 23 3.63 -11.56 -8.14
N GLN A 24 3.79 -10.28 -7.78
CA GLN A 24 5.00 -9.74 -7.18
C GLN A 24 4.62 -9.01 -5.89
N ILE A 25 5.33 -9.28 -4.80
CA ILE A 25 5.19 -8.55 -3.53
C ILE A 25 6.45 -7.72 -3.31
N THR A 26 6.31 -6.40 -3.38
CA THR A 26 7.34 -5.45 -2.95
C THR A 26 6.87 -4.82 -1.65
N ALA A 27 7.36 -5.32 -0.51
CA ALA A 27 6.94 -4.89 0.82
C ALA A 27 8.12 -4.85 1.78
N GLN A 28 8.08 -3.91 2.72
CA GLN A 28 9.04 -3.83 3.81
C GLN A 28 8.34 -3.35 5.08
N SER A 29 8.29 -4.22 6.09
CA SER A 29 7.64 -3.92 7.38
C SER A 29 8.25 -2.66 8.00
N GLY A 30 7.40 -1.84 8.61
CA GLY A 30 7.84 -0.62 9.28
C GLY A 30 7.86 0.61 8.38
N LEU A 31 8.01 0.47 7.06
CA LEU A 31 8.11 1.62 6.15
C LEU A 31 6.76 2.24 5.80
N GLY A 32 6.74 3.57 5.71
CA GLY A 32 5.62 4.35 5.21
C GLY A 32 5.95 5.12 3.93
N MET A 33 5.03 6.00 3.51
CA MET A 33 5.21 6.83 2.32
C MET A 33 6.24 7.94 2.59
N VAL A 34 6.16 8.59 3.74
CA VAL A 34 7.07 9.68 4.17
C VAL A 34 7.51 9.58 5.63
N ARG A 35 6.80 8.78 6.42
CA ARG A 35 7.07 8.54 7.83
C ARG A 35 6.90 7.05 8.14
N ASN A 36 7.90 6.47 8.77
CA ASN A 36 7.87 5.07 9.18
C ASN A 36 7.24 4.95 10.58
N TYR A 37 6.96 3.71 11.00
CA TYR A 37 6.34 3.44 12.30
C TYR A 37 7.09 4.14 13.45
N GLY A 38 6.35 4.92 14.25
CA GLY A 38 6.90 5.65 15.40
C GLY A 38 7.98 6.69 15.05
N GLY A 39 8.10 7.12 13.79
CA GLY A 39 9.14 8.07 13.36
C GLY A 39 10.52 7.44 13.16
N GLY A 40 10.62 6.11 13.15
CA GLY A 40 11.89 5.41 12.96
C GLY A 40 12.55 5.65 11.59
N SER A 41 13.87 5.55 11.52
CA SER A 41 14.65 5.63 10.27
C SER A 41 14.24 6.80 9.35
N PRO A 42 14.28 8.06 9.83
CA PRO A 42 13.71 9.23 9.12
C PRO A 42 14.39 9.55 7.77
N ASP A 43 15.57 8.98 7.52
CA ASP A 43 16.35 9.16 6.30
C ASP A 43 15.94 8.20 5.16
N VAL A 44 15.03 7.25 5.43
CA VAL A 44 14.52 6.31 4.42
C VAL A 44 13.01 6.18 4.50
N ASP A 45 12.40 5.89 3.35
CA ASP A 45 10.98 5.57 3.23
C ASP A 45 10.76 4.48 2.17
N PHE A 46 9.52 4.02 2.01
CA PHE A 46 9.20 2.97 1.05
C PHE A 46 9.57 3.35 -0.38
N ARG A 47 9.39 4.62 -0.77
CA ARG A 47 9.65 5.10 -2.13
C ARG A 47 11.14 4.94 -2.49
N THR A 48 12.04 5.23 -1.54
CA THR A 48 13.50 5.01 -1.72
C THR A 48 13.93 3.54 -1.78
N SER A 49 13.04 2.63 -1.38
CA SER A 49 13.30 1.18 -1.34
C SER A 49 12.62 0.43 -2.48
N TYR A 50 11.57 1.01 -3.09
CA TYR A 50 10.73 0.34 -4.08
C TYR A 50 11.47 -0.16 -5.32
N ASP A 51 12.41 0.61 -5.85
CA ASP A 51 13.18 0.23 -7.05
C ASP A 51 14.37 -0.67 -6.74
N ARG A 52 14.60 -1.04 -5.47
CA ARG A 52 15.71 -1.91 -5.10
C ARG A 52 15.41 -3.37 -5.48
N ALA A 53 16.43 -4.08 -5.96
CA ALA A 53 16.35 -5.51 -6.22
C ALA A 53 16.17 -6.32 -4.93
N SER A 54 16.76 -5.85 -3.85
CA SER A 54 16.65 -6.43 -2.51
C SER A 54 16.94 -5.38 -1.44
N GLN A 55 16.71 -5.74 -0.17
CA GLN A 55 17.10 -4.90 0.96
C GLN A 55 18.62 -4.63 1.01
N ASN A 56 19.44 -5.51 0.44
CA ASN A 56 20.89 -5.36 0.35
C ASN A 56 21.35 -4.48 -0.83
N GLY A 57 20.41 -3.87 -1.56
CA GLY A 57 20.68 -2.98 -2.69
C GLY A 57 20.54 -3.67 -4.06
N GLY A 58 21.09 -3.00 -5.07
CA GLY A 58 20.84 -3.26 -6.48
C GLY A 58 19.53 -2.62 -6.97
N THR A 59 19.38 -2.45 -8.27
CA THR A 59 18.12 -1.99 -8.89
C THR A 59 17.37 -3.21 -9.40
N TRP A 60 16.08 -3.36 -9.08
CA TRP A 60 15.26 -4.42 -9.66
C TRP A 60 15.05 -4.10 -11.14
N PRO A 61 15.65 -4.87 -12.08
CA PRO A 61 15.34 -4.67 -13.48
C PRO A 61 13.93 -5.22 -13.69
N VAL A 62 12.94 -4.35 -13.89
CA VAL A 62 11.59 -4.80 -14.27
C VAL A 62 11.75 -5.65 -15.53
N PRO A 63 11.44 -6.95 -15.49
CA PRO A 63 11.49 -7.75 -16.71
C PRO A 63 10.56 -7.12 -17.73
N ARG A 64 10.97 -7.06 -19.01
CA ARG A 64 10.11 -6.56 -20.10
C ARG A 64 8.81 -7.37 -20.27
N THR A 65 8.69 -8.50 -19.58
CA THR A 65 7.49 -9.35 -19.56
C THR A 65 6.58 -9.05 -18.36
N TRP A 66 7.02 -8.25 -17.40
CA TRP A 66 6.23 -7.92 -16.21
C TRP A 66 5.40 -6.65 -16.44
N HIS A 67 4.16 -6.86 -16.86
CA HIS A 67 3.18 -5.81 -17.12
C HIS A 67 1.90 -6.08 -16.33
N PRO A 68 1.85 -5.69 -15.04
CA PRO A 68 0.68 -5.96 -14.22
C PRO A 68 -0.55 -5.17 -14.71
N GLN A 69 -1.66 -5.88 -14.87
CA GLN A 69 -2.98 -5.29 -15.10
C GLN A 69 -3.47 -4.53 -13.86
N VAL A 70 -3.05 -4.98 -12.67
CA VAL A 70 -3.45 -4.42 -11.37
C VAL A 70 -2.24 -4.21 -10.47
N VAL A 71 -2.15 -3.04 -9.84
CA VAL A 71 -1.21 -2.75 -8.76
C VAL A 71 -2.00 -2.32 -7.52
N VAL A 72 -1.84 -3.02 -6.41
CA VAL A 72 -2.45 -2.65 -5.13
C VAL A 72 -1.40 -1.98 -4.25
N VAL A 73 -1.68 -0.77 -3.77
CA VAL A 73 -0.79 0.01 -2.91
C VAL A 73 -1.42 0.13 -1.52
N GLY A 74 -0.74 -0.38 -0.50
CA GLY A 74 -1.15 -0.31 0.91
C GLY A 74 -0.08 0.35 1.76
N LEU A 75 0.12 1.65 1.57
CA LEU A 75 1.11 2.45 2.29
C LEU A 75 0.40 3.61 3.01
N GLY A 76 0.67 3.79 4.31
CA GLY A 76 0.08 4.88 5.10
C GLY A 76 -0.25 4.50 6.54
N ILE A 77 -0.46 3.21 6.86
CA ILE A 77 -0.63 2.78 8.25
C ILE A 77 0.56 3.22 9.10
N ASN A 78 1.79 3.08 8.60
CA ASN A 78 3.00 3.42 9.33
C ASN A 78 3.20 4.93 9.49
N ASP A 79 2.71 5.72 8.53
CA ASP A 79 2.73 7.17 8.61
C ASP A 79 1.83 7.65 9.77
N PHE A 80 0.62 7.06 9.92
CA PHE A 80 -0.45 7.59 10.78
C PHE A 80 -0.83 6.76 12.01
N SER A 81 -0.31 5.55 12.19
CA SER A 81 -0.71 4.62 13.29
C SER A 81 -0.23 5.06 14.68
N THR A 82 0.72 5.98 14.75
CA THR A 82 1.25 6.52 16.01
C THR A 82 1.16 8.04 15.98
N PRO A 83 0.96 8.72 17.12
CA PRO A 83 1.14 10.16 17.21
C PRO A 83 2.53 10.59 16.71
N VAL A 84 2.61 11.78 16.13
CA VAL A 84 3.89 12.39 15.80
C VAL A 84 4.61 12.75 17.10
N GLY A 85 5.79 12.18 17.30
CA GLY A 85 6.59 12.32 18.50
C GLY A 85 7.39 13.62 18.55
N PRO A 86 7.90 14.00 19.73
CA PRO A 86 8.77 15.16 19.87
C PRO A 86 10.09 14.95 19.11
N GLY A 87 10.53 16.00 18.41
CA GLY A 87 11.80 15.99 17.65
C GLY A 87 11.68 15.40 16.24
N GLU A 88 10.52 14.89 15.85
CA GLU A 88 10.24 14.57 14.46
C GLU A 88 10.12 15.84 13.61
N ARG A 89 10.46 15.76 12.32
CA ARG A 89 10.37 16.88 11.38
C ARG A 89 8.94 17.27 11.00
N TRP A 90 7.95 16.52 11.47
CA TRP A 90 6.55 16.64 11.07
C TRP A 90 5.70 17.24 12.19
N THR A 91 4.61 17.89 11.82
CA THR A 91 3.42 18.05 12.65
C THR A 91 2.32 17.14 12.09
N PRO A 92 1.21 16.89 12.80
CA PRO A 92 0.09 16.13 12.23
C PRO A 92 -0.39 16.70 10.88
N GLU A 93 -0.46 18.02 10.76
CA GLU A 93 -0.90 18.71 9.55
C GLU A 93 0.14 18.62 8.44
N SER A 94 1.42 18.88 8.74
CA SER A 94 2.46 18.82 7.71
C SER A 94 2.74 17.38 7.24
N LEU A 95 2.51 16.39 8.10
CA LEU A 95 2.56 14.97 7.74
C LEU A 95 1.49 14.63 6.69
N VAL A 96 0.25 15.10 6.86
CA VAL A 96 -0.81 14.88 5.86
C VAL A 96 -0.41 15.46 4.51
N SER A 97 0.03 16.72 4.48
CA SER A 97 0.43 17.36 3.21
C SER A 97 1.61 16.65 2.56
N ALA A 98 2.64 16.27 3.33
CA ALA A 98 3.80 15.56 2.82
C ALA A 98 3.43 14.16 2.30
N TYR A 99 2.56 13.45 3.02
CA TYR A 99 2.04 12.15 2.61
C TYR A 99 1.30 12.24 1.28
N GLU A 100 0.37 13.18 1.12
CA GLU A 100 -0.41 13.34 -0.11
C GLU A 100 0.48 13.69 -1.31
N GLU A 101 1.39 14.65 -1.15
CA GLU A 101 2.36 15.03 -2.20
C GLU A 101 3.23 13.84 -2.61
N ALA A 102 3.78 13.11 -1.63
CA ALA A 102 4.60 11.94 -1.87
C ALA A 102 3.83 10.81 -2.56
N TYR A 103 2.56 10.62 -2.19
CA TYR A 103 1.71 9.60 -2.78
C TYR A 103 1.40 9.90 -4.25
N HIS A 104 1.09 11.16 -4.58
CA HIS A 104 0.94 11.59 -5.97
C HIS A 104 2.17 11.26 -6.80
N GLY A 105 3.37 11.62 -6.32
CA GLY A 105 4.63 11.29 -7.00
C GLY A 105 4.86 9.77 -7.12
N PHE A 106 4.42 8.98 -6.14
CA PHE A 106 4.51 7.52 -6.22
C PHE A 106 3.53 6.93 -7.25
N LEU A 107 2.32 7.48 -7.37
CA LEU A 107 1.38 7.09 -8.43
C LEU A 107 1.93 7.42 -9.81
N ASP A 108 2.52 8.61 -9.98
CA ASP A 108 3.20 9.01 -11.21
C ASP A 108 4.34 8.04 -11.55
N HIS A 109 5.13 7.62 -10.54
CA HIS A 109 6.19 6.61 -10.70
C HIS A 109 5.64 5.27 -11.18
N LEU A 110 4.58 4.76 -10.54
CA LEU A 110 3.93 3.51 -10.94
C LEU A 110 3.35 3.59 -12.37
N ARG A 111 2.77 4.74 -12.71
CA ARG A 111 2.21 5.01 -14.03
C ARG A 111 3.29 5.02 -15.12
N ALA A 112 4.42 5.67 -14.86
CA ALA A 112 5.58 5.65 -15.76
C ALA A 112 6.18 4.24 -15.91
N ARG A 113 6.15 3.45 -14.84
CA ARG A 113 6.72 2.11 -14.80
C ARG A 113 5.85 1.06 -15.52
N TYR A 114 4.55 1.06 -15.28
CA TYR A 114 3.65 0.00 -15.73
C TYR A 114 2.71 0.42 -16.88
N GLY A 115 2.58 1.71 -17.14
CA GLY A 115 1.83 2.26 -18.26
C GLY A 115 0.42 2.72 -17.91
N ALA A 116 -0.21 3.39 -18.88
CA ALA A 116 -1.50 4.05 -18.71
C ALA A 116 -2.67 3.08 -18.48
N ASP A 117 -2.55 1.82 -18.91
CA ASP A 117 -3.64 0.85 -18.81
C ASP A 117 -3.68 0.09 -17.48
N THR A 118 -2.63 0.17 -16.66
CA THR A 118 -2.60 -0.49 -15.35
C THR A 118 -3.68 0.10 -14.43
N THR A 119 -4.46 -0.76 -13.80
CA THR A 119 -5.40 -0.36 -12.75
C THR A 119 -4.63 -0.23 -11.44
N ILE A 120 -4.64 0.93 -10.80
CA ILE A 120 -4.00 1.13 -9.50
C ILE A 120 -5.08 1.20 -8.42
N VAL A 121 -4.96 0.36 -7.40
CA VAL A 121 -5.86 0.34 -6.24
C VAL A 121 -5.12 0.87 -5.03
N VAL A 122 -5.48 2.05 -4.57
CA VAL A 122 -5.01 2.62 -3.30
C VAL A 122 -5.88 2.08 -2.18
N SER A 123 -5.32 1.16 -1.42
CA SER A 123 -5.99 0.52 -0.29
C SER A 123 -5.75 1.30 1.01
N ALA A 124 -6.78 1.45 1.83
CA ALA A 124 -6.70 2.13 3.12
C ALA A 124 -7.63 1.49 4.17
N THR A 125 -7.32 1.80 5.43
CA THR A 125 -8.01 1.32 6.64
C THR A 125 -7.95 2.45 7.69
N ALA A 126 -8.74 2.36 8.76
CA ALA A 126 -8.49 3.21 9.93
C ALA A 126 -7.11 2.91 10.53
N ALA A 127 -6.44 3.93 11.05
CA ALA A 127 -5.13 3.77 11.69
C ALA A 127 -4.99 4.72 12.88
N GLY A 128 -4.34 4.25 13.95
CA GLY A 128 -4.09 5.07 15.15
C GLY A 128 -5.37 5.56 15.84
N GLY A 129 -6.50 4.86 15.64
CA GLY A 129 -7.81 5.28 16.16
C GLY A 129 -8.46 6.45 15.41
N THR A 130 -8.00 6.77 14.19
CA THR A 130 -8.54 7.86 13.36
C THR A 130 -8.73 7.42 11.90
N THR A 131 -9.43 8.24 11.11
CA THR A 131 -9.58 8.07 9.65
C THR A 131 -8.60 8.92 8.84
N THR A 132 -7.64 9.62 9.46
CA THR A 132 -6.75 10.56 8.76
C THR A 132 -6.00 9.90 7.61
N PHE A 133 -5.49 8.68 7.79
CA PHE A 133 -4.92 7.88 6.70
C PHE A 133 -5.94 7.64 5.57
N ALA A 134 -7.08 7.07 5.91
CA ALA A 134 -8.13 6.72 4.95
C ALA A 134 -8.62 7.93 4.14
N ASP A 135 -8.85 9.06 4.80
CA ASP A 135 -9.31 10.29 4.17
C ASP A 135 -8.23 10.92 3.29
N SER A 136 -6.96 10.87 3.70
CA SER A 136 -5.85 11.41 2.91
C SER A 136 -5.58 10.56 1.66
N ALA A 137 -5.59 9.24 1.80
CA ALA A 137 -5.50 8.31 0.67
C ALA A 137 -6.65 8.49 -0.32
N ARG A 138 -7.88 8.70 0.17
CA ARG A 138 -9.05 8.99 -0.67
C ARG A 138 -8.88 10.31 -1.44
N ARG A 139 -8.44 11.38 -0.77
CA ARG A 139 -8.15 12.67 -1.42
C ARG A 139 -7.10 12.52 -2.51
N VAL A 140 -5.99 11.82 -2.26
CA VAL A 140 -4.98 11.55 -3.30
C VAL A 140 -5.61 10.94 -4.55
N VAL A 141 -6.44 9.91 -4.41
CA VAL A 141 -7.11 9.27 -5.55
C VAL A 141 -8.05 10.25 -6.26
N GLU A 142 -8.92 10.95 -5.53
CA GLU A 142 -9.87 11.91 -6.10
C GLU A 142 -9.15 13.02 -6.89
N GLU A 143 -8.04 13.53 -6.34
CA GLU A 143 -7.22 14.54 -7.00
C GLU A 143 -6.48 14.01 -8.23
N HIS A 144 -5.96 12.79 -8.17
CA HIS A 144 -5.28 12.16 -9.30
C HIS A 144 -6.26 11.91 -10.46
N ASN A 145 -7.46 11.44 -10.13
CA ASN A 145 -8.55 11.25 -11.10
C ASN A 145 -8.97 12.58 -11.73
N ARG A 146 -9.06 13.66 -10.94
CA ARG A 146 -9.34 15.02 -11.44
C ARG A 146 -8.24 15.56 -12.37
N ARG A 147 -7.01 15.07 -12.25
CA ARG A 147 -5.90 15.37 -13.17
C ARG A 147 -5.91 14.50 -14.44
N GLY A 148 -6.85 13.57 -14.57
CA GLY A 148 -7.14 12.83 -15.80
C GLY A 148 -6.88 11.33 -15.75
N ASP A 149 -6.32 10.79 -14.66
CA ASP A 149 -6.08 9.35 -14.54
C ASP A 149 -7.23 8.65 -13.82
N GLY A 150 -8.29 8.31 -14.56
CA GLY A 150 -9.47 7.61 -14.02
C GLY A 150 -9.26 6.13 -13.69
N ARG A 151 -8.03 5.60 -13.81
CA ARG A 151 -7.69 4.19 -13.50
C ARG A 151 -7.02 4.03 -12.14
N VAL A 152 -7.01 5.09 -11.32
CA VAL A 152 -6.66 5.01 -9.90
C VAL A 152 -7.96 4.93 -9.08
N HIS A 153 -8.04 3.89 -8.26
CA HIS A 153 -9.24 3.56 -7.49
C HIS A 153 -8.91 3.51 -6.01
N TYR A 154 -9.75 4.14 -5.21
CA TYR A 154 -9.71 4.03 -3.77
C TYR A 154 -10.44 2.76 -3.32
N TRP A 155 -9.93 2.14 -2.27
CA TRP A 155 -10.56 1.01 -1.60
C TRP A 155 -10.32 1.09 -0.08
N TYR A 156 -11.40 1.26 0.68
CA TYR A 156 -11.40 1.17 2.13
C TYR A 156 -11.84 -0.24 2.53
N TYR A 157 -11.05 -0.93 3.38
CA TYR A 157 -11.24 -2.37 3.62
C TYR A 157 -11.52 -2.78 5.06
N ASP A 158 -11.78 -1.84 5.97
CA ASP A 158 -12.17 -2.20 7.34
C ASP A 158 -13.39 -3.13 7.31
N ASP A 159 -13.30 -4.19 8.10
CA ASP A 159 -14.35 -5.19 8.22
C ASP A 159 -14.39 -5.67 9.69
N PRO A 160 -15.58 -5.79 10.31
CA PRO A 160 -15.70 -6.26 11.68
C PRO A 160 -15.21 -7.69 11.91
N ARG A 161 -14.95 -8.46 10.84
CA ARG A 161 -14.34 -9.79 10.90
C ARG A 161 -12.84 -9.76 11.15
N LEU A 162 -12.18 -8.61 11.03
CA LEU A 162 -10.74 -8.48 11.26
C LEU A 162 -10.42 -8.58 12.76
N ASP A 163 -9.60 -9.57 13.12
CA ASP A 163 -9.26 -9.92 14.51
C ASP A 163 -7.93 -9.32 14.99
N HIS A 164 -7.01 -9.00 14.07
CA HIS A 164 -5.69 -8.45 14.35
C HIS A 164 -4.89 -9.29 15.36
N LEU A 165 -5.07 -10.61 15.35
CA LEU A 165 -4.41 -11.54 16.28
C LEU A 165 -3.02 -12.01 15.83
N GLY A 166 -2.49 -11.44 14.74
CA GLY A 166 -1.09 -11.61 14.37
C GLY A 166 -0.13 -10.93 15.38
N CYS A 167 1.18 -11.11 15.17
CA CYS A 167 2.18 -10.47 16.03
C CYS A 167 2.02 -8.95 16.04
N ASP A 168 2.15 -8.31 17.20
CA ASP A 168 2.06 -6.84 17.36
C ASP A 168 0.80 -6.22 16.73
N TRP A 169 -0.34 -6.91 16.85
CA TRP A 169 -1.64 -6.49 16.29
C TRP A 169 -1.68 -6.44 14.75
N HIS A 170 -0.78 -7.18 14.08
CA HIS A 170 -0.85 -7.35 12.64
C HIS A 170 -2.00 -8.28 12.22
N PRO A 171 -2.43 -8.24 10.95
CA PRO A 171 -3.41 -9.16 10.41
C PRO A 171 -3.04 -10.63 10.68
N SER A 172 -3.99 -11.40 11.17
CA SER A 172 -3.87 -12.86 11.25
C SER A 172 -4.06 -13.52 9.87
N LEU A 173 -3.88 -14.85 9.78
CA LEU A 173 -4.25 -15.58 8.57
C LEU A 173 -5.76 -15.49 8.27
N ALA A 174 -6.61 -15.39 9.31
CA ALA A 174 -8.04 -15.19 9.11
C ALA A 174 -8.30 -13.81 8.48
N ASP A 175 -7.63 -12.78 8.97
CA ASP A 175 -7.70 -11.43 8.41
C ASP A 175 -7.22 -11.40 6.96
N HIS A 176 -6.09 -12.03 6.66
CA HIS A 176 -5.60 -12.11 5.29
C HIS A 176 -6.59 -12.77 4.32
N ARG A 177 -7.38 -13.76 4.79
CA ARG A 177 -8.45 -14.35 4.00
C ARG A 177 -9.62 -13.39 3.80
N VAL A 178 -10.04 -12.67 4.85
CA VAL A 178 -11.08 -11.65 4.77
C VAL A 178 -10.68 -10.53 3.81
N ILE A 179 -9.47 -9.97 3.97
CA ILE A 179 -8.96 -8.90 3.11
C ILE A 179 -8.83 -9.41 1.66
N SER A 180 -8.43 -10.67 1.45
CA SER A 180 -8.38 -11.27 0.12
C SER A 180 -9.77 -11.37 -0.53
N GLU A 181 -10.78 -11.84 0.21
CA GLU A 181 -12.17 -11.89 -0.26
C GLU A 181 -12.67 -10.49 -0.66
N LEU A 182 -12.44 -9.50 0.20
CA LEU A 182 -12.84 -8.11 -0.05
C LEU A 182 -12.11 -7.52 -1.26
N LEU A 183 -10.81 -7.80 -1.42
CA LEU A 183 -10.04 -7.35 -2.57
C LEU A 183 -10.55 -8.02 -3.86
N THR A 184 -10.81 -9.32 -3.84
CA THR A 184 -11.39 -10.03 -4.99
C THR A 184 -12.73 -9.43 -5.40
N ALA A 185 -13.62 -9.19 -4.44
CA ALA A 185 -14.90 -8.52 -4.69
C ALA A 185 -14.68 -7.13 -5.29
N ARG A 186 -13.77 -6.34 -4.72
CA ARG A 186 -13.45 -5.01 -5.23
C ARG A 186 -12.94 -5.04 -6.67
N LEU A 187 -12.01 -5.94 -6.99
CA LEU A 187 -11.45 -6.06 -8.34
C LEU A 187 -12.51 -6.47 -9.38
N ALA A 188 -13.52 -7.25 -8.98
CA ALA A 188 -14.63 -7.63 -9.87
C ALA A 188 -15.53 -6.44 -10.27
N GLU A 189 -15.55 -5.36 -9.48
CA GLU A 189 -16.29 -4.12 -9.79
C GLU A 189 -15.51 -3.16 -10.69
N LEU A 190 -14.20 -3.34 -10.79
CA LEU A 190 -13.32 -2.45 -11.54
C LEU A 190 -13.25 -2.87 -13.01
N PRO A 191 -13.03 -1.92 -13.95
CA PRO A 191 -12.90 -2.22 -15.37
C PRO A 191 -11.51 -2.79 -15.71
N VAL A 192 -11.05 -3.79 -14.95
CA VAL A 192 -9.78 -4.49 -15.19
C VAL A 192 -9.90 -5.36 -16.44
N ARG A 193 -8.92 -5.25 -17.33
CA ARG A 193 -8.79 -6.12 -18.50
C ARG A 193 -7.67 -7.10 -18.24
N TRP A 194 -8.02 -8.35 -17.91
CA TRP A 194 -7.07 -9.44 -17.64
C TRP A 194 -6.34 -9.88 -18.91
#